data_AF-A0A661ZNW1-F1
#
_entry.id   AF-A0A661ZNW1-F1
#
_cell.length_a   1.000
_cell.length_b   1.000
_cell.length_c   1.000
_cell.angle_alpha   90.00
_cell.angle_beta   90.00
_cell.angle_gamma   90.00
#
_symmetry.space_group_name_H-M   'P 1'
#
loop_
_entity.id
_entity.type
_entity.pdbx_description
1 polymer ?
#
loop_
_entity_poly.entity_id
_entity_poly.type
_entity_poly.pdbx_seq_one_letter_code
_entity_poly.pdbx_strand_id
1 'polypeptide(L)'
;MRHNLLFLIIPFLFTSQLLYSQDTVLNTAFKAGEYLKYRVYYSSAILTATAGEAILTVTDWEEKKDGKINENYRITGLGNSKGVFNWFYKVRDKFESFVDKNT
;
A
#
# COMPACT_ATOMS: atom_id res chain seq x y z
N MET A 1 29.39 -4.71 47.52
CA MET A 1 29.09 -4.39 46.11
C MET A 1 27.85 -5.10 45.53
N ARG A 2 26.95 -5.69 46.35
CA ARG A 2 25.75 -6.41 45.84
C ARG A 2 24.46 -5.56 45.79
N HIS A 3 24.41 -4.41 46.48
CA HIS A 3 23.20 -3.57 46.57
C HIS A 3 23.13 -2.46 45.49
N ASN A 4 24.24 -2.14 44.81
CA ASN A 4 24.27 -1.10 43.78
C ASN A 4 23.61 -1.53 42.45
N LEU A 5 23.38 -2.84 42.27
CA LEU A 5 22.74 -3.39 41.07
C LEU A 5 21.24 -3.07 41.04
N LEU A 6 20.58 -3.05 42.20
CA LEU A 6 19.14 -2.74 42.33
C LEU A 6 18.81 -1.31 41.89
N PHE A 7 19.70 -0.35 42.18
CA PHE A 7 19.56 1.05 41.76
C PHE A 7 19.60 1.25 40.23
N LEU A 8 20.24 0.33 39.49
CA LEU A 8 20.28 0.34 38.02
C LEU A 8 19.08 -0.39 37.38
N ILE A 9 18.53 -1.40 38.05
CA ILE A 9 17.42 -2.23 37.54
C ILE A 9 16.07 -1.52 37.63
N ILE A 10 15.84 -0.74 38.70
CA ILE A 10 14.57 -0.03 38.93
C ILE A 10 14.23 0.98 37.81
N PRO A 11 15.15 1.87 37.36
CA PRO A 11 14.85 2.77 36.25
C PRO A 11 14.69 2.03 34.91
N PHE A 12 15.36 0.90 34.71
CA PHE A 12 15.23 0.08 33.50
C PHE A 12 13.86 -0.62 33.39
N LEU A 13 13.27 -1.00 34.52
CA LEU A 13 11.90 -1.55 34.56
C LEU A 13 10.82 -0.49 34.36
N PHE A 14 11.10 0.78 34.66
CA PHE A 14 10.17 1.90 34.47
C PHE A 14 10.13 2.41 33.02
N THR A 15 11.26 2.36 32.30
CA THR A 15 11.32 2.80 30.89
C THR A 15 10.72 1.79 29.91
N SER A 16 10.61 0.51 30.27
CA SER A 16 10.00 -0.52 29.40
C SER A 16 8.48 -0.34 29.26
N GLN A 17 7.82 0.37 30.19
CA GLN A 17 6.39 0.64 30.13
C GLN A 17 6.01 1.76 29.14
N LEU A 18 6.99 2.44 28.54
CA LEU A 18 6.79 3.47 27.51
C LEU A 18 6.96 2.93 26.08
N LEU A 19 7.18 1.62 25.92
CA LEU A 19 7.32 0.96 24.62
C LEU A 19 5.93 0.53 24.09
N TYR A 20 5.05 1.48 23.83
CA TYR A 20 3.92 1.22 22.93
C TYR A 20 4.40 1.52 21.51
N SER A 21 4.92 0.49 20.85
CA SER A 21 5.24 0.57 19.43
C SER A 21 4.00 0.22 18.62
N GLN A 22 3.56 1.19 17.82
CA GLN A 22 2.50 1.16 16.80
C GLN A 22 1.06 1.22 17.36
N ASP A 23 0.51 2.44 17.35
CA ASP A 23 -0.94 2.62 17.37
C ASP A 23 -1.53 1.88 16.16
N THR A 24 -2.35 0.86 16.42
CA THR A 24 -3.18 0.21 15.39
C THR A 24 -4.32 1.16 15.04
N VAL A 25 -4.02 2.15 14.21
CA VAL A 25 -5.02 3.03 13.64
C VAL A 25 -5.83 2.22 12.63
N LEU A 26 -7.16 2.24 12.74
CA LEU A 26 -8.03 1.65 11.75
C LEU A 26 -7.72 2.25 10.37
N ASN A 27 -7.32 1.41 9.41
CA ASN A 27 -7.05 1.86 8.06
C ASN A 27 -8.37 2.24 7.36
N THR A 28 -8.57 3.55 7.19
CA THR A 28 -9.74 4.13 6.51
C THR A 28 -9.39 4.69 5.13
N ALA A 29 -8.15 4.50 4.67
CA ALA A 29 -7.67 5.05 3.41
C ALA A 29 -8.23 4.32 2.17
N PHE A 30 -8.66 3.06 2.35
CA PHE A 30 -9.14 2.20 1.27
C PHE A 30 -10.47 1.55 1.62
N LYS A 31 -11.23 1.21 0.58
CA LYS A 31 -12.45 0.43 0.69
C LYS A 31 -12.53 -0.59 -0.44
N ALA A 32 -12.87 -1.84 -0.09
CA ALA A 32 -13.11 -2.86 -1.09
C ALA A 32 -14.24 -2.44 -2.06
N GLY A 33 -14.02 -2.67 -3.35
CA GLY A 33 -14.91 -2.27 -4.43
C GLY A 33 -14.58 -0.91 -5.05
N GLU A 34 -13.59 -0.18 -4.57
CA GLU A 34 -13.13 1.05 -5.22
C GLU A 34 -12.64 0.77 -6.65
N TYR A 35 -13.06 1.62 -7.57
CA TYR A 35 -12.70 1.57 -8.98
C TYR A 35 -12.34 2.97 -9.45
N LEU A 36 -11.07 3.16 -9.82
CA LEU A 36 -10.56 4.42 -10.32
C LEU A 36 -10.02 4.20 -11.73
N LYS A 37 -10.49 5.01 -12.68
CA LYS A 37 -10.03 4.97 -14.07
C LYS A 37 -9.52 6.34 -14.49
N TYR A 38 -8.24 6.38 -14.81
CA TYR A 38 -7.55 7.56 -15.28
C TYR A 38 -7.25 7.43 -16.77
N ARG A 39 -7.32 8.57 -17.46
CA ARG A 39 -6.82 8.71 -18.81
C ARG A 39 -5.48 9.43 -18.76
N VAL A 40 -4.48 8.86 -19.43
CA VAL A 40 -3.13 9.39 -19.47
C VAL A 40 -2.93 10.08 -20.81
N TYR A 41 -2.40 11.31 -20.78
CA TYR A 41 -2.17 12.12 -21.96
C TYR A 41 -0.73 12.62 -21.98
N TYR A 42 -0.17 12.73 -23.18
CA TYR A 42 0.98 13.60 -23.41
C TYR A 42 0.46 14.90 -24.02
N SER A 43 0.83 16.02 -23.41
CA SER A 43 0.46 17.36 -23.89
C SER A 43 1.69 18.18 -24.20
N SER A 44 1.64 18.88 -25.32
CA SER A 44 2.61 19.87 -25.78
C SER A 44 1.87 21.15 -26.17
N ALA A 45 2.60 22.21 -26.52
CA ALA A 45 2.00 23.49 -26.95
C ALA A 45 1.15 23.38 -28.23
N ILE A 46 1.33 22.34 -29.05
CA ILE A 46 0.71 22.21 -30.39
C ILE A 46 -0.25 21.01 -30.46
N LEU A 47 -0.04 19.98 -29.63
CA LEU A 47 -0.81 18.75 -29.67
C LEU A 47 -0.97 18.12 -28.28
N THR A 48 -2.17 17.57 -28.07
CA THR A 48 -2.48 16.70 -26.93
C THR A 48 -2.92 15.36 -27.48
N ALA A 49 -2.25 14.28 -27.07
CA ALA A 49 -2.56 12.92 -27.50
C ALA A 49 -2.82 12.03 -26.29
N THR A 50 -3.86 11.20 -26.39
CA THR A 50 -4.12 10.17 -25.37
C THR A 50 -3.04 9.10 -25.48
N ALA A 51 -2.26 8.95 -24.42
CA ALA A 51 -1.19 7.97 -24.30
C ALA A 51 -1.71 6.61 -23.86
N GLY A 52 -2.67 6.60 -22.95
CA GLY A 52 -3.15 5.38 -22.32
C GLY A 52 -4.26 5.57 -21.30
N GLU A 53 -4.51 4.51 -20.57
CA GLU A 53 -5.37 4.49 -19.38
C GLU A 53 -4.67 3.75 -18.23
N ALA A 54 -4.93 4.21 -17.02
CA ALA A 54 -4.55 3.54 -15.79
C ALA A 54 -5.84 3.19 -15.02
N ILE A 55 -5.99 1.93 -14.62
CA ILE A 55 -7.16 1.45 -13.87
C ILE A 55 -6.65 0.93 -12.54
N LEU A 56 -7.20 1.42 -11.42
CA LEU A 56 -6.95 0.90 -10.09
C LEU A 56 -8.23 0.29 -9.53
N THR A 57 -8.12 -0.93 -9.00
CA THR A 57 -9.22 -1.60 -8.32
C THR A 57 -8.78 -2.10 -6.96
N VAL A 58 -9.63 -1.91 -5.95
CA VAL A 58 -9.38 -2.40 -4.59
C VAL A 58 -10.32 -3.57 -4.31
N THR A 59 -9.78 -4.72 -3.91
CA THR A 59 -10.56 -5.92 -3.56
C THR A 59 -10.12 -6.46 -2.21
N ASP A 60 -11.00 -7.22 -1.55
CA ASP A 60 -10.59 -7.99 -0.37
C ASP A 60 -9.65 -9.13 -0.76
N TRP A 61 -8.67 -9.40 0.11
CA TRP A 61 -7.73 -10.50 -0.03
C TRP A 61 -7.38 -11.07 1.33
N GLU A 62 -7.44 -12.39 1.45
CA GLU A 62 -7.00 -13.11 2.64
C GLU A 62 -5.72 -13.88 2.34
N GLU A 63 -4.69 -13.65 3.14
CA GLU A 63 -3.46 -14.42 3.08
C GLU A 63 -3.31 -15.27 4.34
N LYS A 64 -3.03 -16.57 4.17
CA LYS A 64 -2.68 -17.45 5.29
C LYS A 64 -1.17 -17.53 5.42
N LYS A 65 -0.62 -17.01 6.50
CA LYS A 65 0.82 -17.05 6.78
C LYS A 65 1.06 -17.43 8.23
N ASP A 66 1.94 -18.40 8.46
CA ASP A 66 2.33 -18.87 9.80
C ASP A 66 1.13 -19.28 10.68
N GLY A 67 0.10 -19.90 10.07
CA GLY A 67 -1.12 -20.33 10.77
C GLY A 67 -2.09 -19.20 11.14
N LYS A 68 -1.78 -17.94 10.76
CA LYS A 68 -2.66 -16.78 10.94
C LYS A 68 -3.31 -16.40 9.61
N ILE A 69 -4.55 -15.90 9.70
CA ILE A 69 -5.27 -15.29 8.57
C ILE A 69 -5.04 -13.79 8.66
N ASN A 70 -4.40 -13.21 7.64
CA ASN A 70 -4.20 -11.77 7.52
C ASN A 70 -5.16 -11.23 6.48
N GLU A 71 -6.03 -10.32 6.89
CA GLU A 71 -6.94 -9.62 5.99
C GLU A 71 -6.25 -8.40 5.38
N ASN A 72 -6.22 -8.35 4.05
CA ASN A 72 -5.57 -7.30 3.29
C ASN A 72 -6.53 -6.72 2.25
N TYR A 73 -6.28 -5.48 1.85
CA TYR A 73 -6.73 -4.93 0.58
C TYR A 73 -5.74 -5.32 -0.51
N ARG A 74 -6.21 -5.92 -1.59
CA ARG A 74 -5.44 -6.09 -2.83
C ARG A 74 -5.78 -4.95 -3.78
N ILE A 75 -4.80 -4.12 -4.05
CA ILE A 75 -4.87 -3.03 -5.01
C ILE A 75 -4.26 -3.53 -6.31
N THR A 76 -5.06 -3.59 -7.37
CA THR A 76 -4.60 -3.95 -8.71
C THR A 76 -4.58 -2.72 -9.60
N GLY A 77 -3.39 -2.35 -10.10
CA GLY A 77 -3.17 -1.30 -11.08
C GLY A 77 -2.94 -1.89 -12.49
N LEU A 78 -3.72 -1.48 -13.48
CA LEU A 78 -3.55 -1.87 -14.88
C LEU A 78 -3.16 -0.66 -15.73
N GLY A 79 -2.06 -0.77 -16.46
CA GLY A 79 -1.58 0.24 -17.40
C GLY A 79 -1.75 -0.23 -18.85
N ASN A 80 -2.53 0.51 -19.64
CA ASN A 80 -2.78 0.17 -21.04
C ASN A 80 -2.48 1.35 -21.97
N SER A 81 -1.59 1.17 -22.95
CA SER A 81 -1.40 2.19 -23.99
C SER A 81 -2.60 2.26 -24.95
N LYS A 82 -2.89 3.46 -25.48
CA LYS A 82 -4.00 3.75 -26.39
C LYS A 82 -3.53 4.57 -27.60
N GLY A 83 -4.40 4.71 -28.59
CA GLY A 83 -4.18 5.57 -29.77
C GLY A 83 -2.90 5.22 -30.53
N VAL A 84 -2.15 6.25 -30.91
CA VAL A 84 -0.91 6.13 -31.70
C VAL A 84 0.16 5.33 -30.95
N PHE A 85 0.21 5.46 -29.62
CA PHE A 85 1.17 4.77 -28.78
C PHE A 85 0.98 3.26 -28.86
N ASN A 86 -0.27 2.79 -28.83
CA ASN A 86 -0.58 1.36 -28.97
C ASN A 86 -0.24 0.78 -30.35
N TRP A 87 -0.11 1.61 -31.39
CA TRP A 87 0.25 1.16 -32.73
C TRP A 87 1.76 0.85 -32.86
N PHE A 88 2.62 1.69 -32.29
CA PHE A 88 4.07 1.48 -32.35
C PHE A 88 4.66 0.78 -31.11
N TYR A 89 4.03 0.89 -29.93
CA TYR A 89 4.47 0.21 -28.70
C TYR A 89 3.32 -0.08 -27.71
N LYS A 90 3.04 -1.37 -27.48
CA LYS A 90 1.94 -1.81 -26.63
C LYS A 90 2.39 -1.97 -25.18
N VAL A 91 1.74 -1.25 -24.26
CA VAL A 91 1.91 -1.40 -22.81
C VAL A 91 0.70 -2.13 -22.26
N ARG A 92 0.92 -3.21 -21.51
CA ARG A 92 -0.11 -4.06 -20.90
C ARG A 92 0.38 -4.53 -19.53
N ASP A 93 0.60 -3.58 -18.64
CA ASP A 93 1.24 -3.84 -17.37
C ASP A 93 0.19 -4.05 -16.27
N LYS A 94 0.51 -4.95 -15.34
CA LYS A 94 -0.28 -5.21 -14.14
C LYS A 94 0.63 -5.06 -12.92
N PHE A 95 0.23 -4.19 -12.02
CA PHE A 95 0.87 -3.94 -10.73
C PHE A 95 -0.07 -4.36 -9.61
N GLU A 96 0.46 -5.00 -8.59
CA GLU A 96 -0.33 -5.47 -7.46
C GLU A 96 0.33 -5.05 -6.16
N SER A 97 -0.47 -4.57 -5.23
CA SER A 97 -0.05 -4.21 -3.88
C SER A 97 -1.04 -4.77 -2.88
N PHE A 98 -0.53 -5.17 -1.72
CA PHE A 98 -1.31 -5.72 -0.61
C PHE A 98 -1.10 -4.80 0.60
N VAL A 99 -2.19 -4.32 1.17
CA VAL A 99 -2.21 -3.39 2.30
C VAL A 99 -2.98 -4.03 3.44
N ASP A 100 -2.41 -4.07 4.64
CA ASP A 100 -3.09 -4.62 5.81
C ASP A 100 -4.31 -3.75 6.17
N LYS A 101 -5.42 -4.38 6.55
CA LYS A 101 -6.64 -3.64 6.91
C LYS A 101 -6.54 -2.95 8.27
N ASN A 102 -5.60 -3.36 9.11
CA ASN A 102 -5.44 -2.92 10.49
C ASN A 102 -4.23 -1.99 10.70
N THR A 103 -3.39 -1.78 9.68
CA THR A 103 -2.19 -0.91 9.74
C THR A 103 -1.83 -0.38 8.35
#